data_AF-A0A9E6BQ38-F1
#
_entry.id   AF-A0A9E6BQ38-F1
#
_cell.length_a   1.000
_cell.length_b   1.000
_cell.length_c   1.000
_cell.angle_alpha   90.00
_cell.angle_beta   90.00
_cell.angle_gamma   90.00
#
_symmetry.space_group_name_H-M   'P 1'
#
loop_
_entity.id
_entity.type
_entity.pdbx_description
1 polymer ?
#
loop_
_entity_poly.entity_id
_entity_poly.type
_entity_poly.pdbx_seq_one_letter_code
_entity_poly.pdbx_strand_id
1 'polypeptide(L)'
;EVVRHTVQSLWGEYSSPEFDELLIRLSRDRRFHHEVIYFALSPMRTKSVAVCRRLVEELDDPDWNSSGRAAWGLTFGVPEEAKGLVEKGLLKALAEETHPYTRQQEFRALRRVATEKSREYLKSVIESETEAAPFQRLALRVLSELDARR
;
A
#
# COMPACT_ATOMS: atom_id res chain seq x y z
N GLU A 1 12.70 21.14 -12.52
CA GLU A 1 12.34 20.50 -13.81
C GLU A 1 13.08 19.19 -14.01
N VAL A 2 14.42 19.20 -14.05
CA VAL A 2 15.26 17.99 -14.19
C VAL A 2 14.89 16.88 -13.20
N VAL A 3 14.86 17.17 -11.88
CA VAL A 3 14.53 16.17 -10.85
C VAL A 3 13.20 15.46 -11.12
N ARG A 4 12.17 16.21 -11.52
CA ARG A 4 10.84 15.66 -11.80
C ARG A 4 10.86 14.71 -12.99
N HIS A 5 11.48 15.11 -14.09
CA HIS A 5 11.60 14.27 -15.28
C HIS A 5 12.45 13.03 -15.02
N THR A 6 13.51 13.15 -14.22
CA THR A 6 14.30 12.00 -13.78
C THR A 6 13.44 11.02 -13.00
N VAL A 7 12.68 11.48 -11.99
CA VAL A 7 11.80 10.61 -11.20
C VAL A 7 10.75 9.92 -12.08
N GLN A 8 10.14 10.65 -13.00
CA GLN A 8 9.16 10.12 -13.94
C GLN A 8 9.72 9.05 -14.89
N SER A 9 11.02 9.10 -15.19
CA SER A 9 11.67 8.11 -16.06
C SER A 9 12.11 6.83 -15.33
N LEU A 10 12.13 6.83 -13.98
CA LEU A 10 12.63 5.68 -13.22
C LEU A 10 11.69 4.47 -13.32
N TRP A 11 10.36 4.72 -13.23
CA TRP A 11 9.33 3.68 -13.18
C TRP A 11 9.64 2.53 -12.20
N GLY A 12 10.35 2.83 -11.10
CA GLY A 12 10.71 1.85 -10.08
C GLY A 12 11.82 0.85 -10.46
N GLU A 13 12.55 1.05 -11.56
CA GLU A 13 13.58 0.12 -12.05
C GLU A 13 14.93 0.23 -11.32
N TYR A 14 15.16 1.30 -10.55
CA TYR A 14 16.43 1.55 -9.85
C TYR A 14 16.24 1.37 -8.34
N SER A 15 16.99 0.43 -7.73
CA SER A 15 16.99 0.23 -6.28
C SER A 15 18.42 0.01 -5.76
N SER A 16 18.78 0.82 -4.76
CA SER A 16 19.94 0.66 -3.87
C SER A 16 19.57 1.30 -2.53
N PRO A 17 20.22 0.95 -1.41
CA PRO A 17 19.95 1.58 -0.13
C PRO A 17 20.04 3.12 -0.17
N GLU A 18 21.06 3.66 -0.83
CA GLU A 18 21.27 5.10 -0.99
C GLU A 18 20.19 5.74 -1.87
N PHE A 19 19.71 5.02 -2.87
CA PHE A 19 18.68 5.49 -3.77
C PHE A 19 17.29 5.48 -3.09
N ASP A 20 17.00 4.44 -2.31
CA ASP A 20 15.82 4.37 -1.45
C ASP A 20 15.79 5.56 -0.48
N GLU A 21 16.92 5.85 0.19
CA GLU A 21 17.03 7.00 1.10
C GLU A 21 16.80 8.33 0.39
N LEU A 22 17.38 8.52 -0.80
CA LEU A 22 17.18 9.72 -1.62
C LEU A 22 15.70 9.90 -1.99
N LEU A 23 15.06 8.85 -2.51
CA LEU A 23 13.66 8.90 -2.93
C LEU A 23 12.74 9.10 -1.73
N ILE A 24 12.98 8.41 -0.60
CA ILE A 24 12.21 8.62 0.63
C ILE A 24 12.33 10.09 1.09
N ARG A 25 13.54 10.67 1.07
CA ARG A 25 13.72 12.09 1.40
C ARG A 25 12.96 13.00 0.43
N LEU A 26 13.04 12.75 -0.87
CA LEU A 26 12.33 13.54 -1.88
C LEU A 26 10.81 13.41 -1.77
N SER A 27 10.29 12.24 -1.39
CA SER A 27 8.85 12.01 -1.18
C SER A 27 8.27 12.87 -0.05
N ARG A 28 9.11 13.38 0.86
CA ARG A 28 8.70 14.29 1.94
C ARG A 28 8.77 15.76 1.54
N ASP A 29 9.38 16.08 0.41
CA ASP A 29 9.35 17.41 -0.16
C ASP A 29 8.06 17.58 -0.96
N ARG A 30 7.18 18.49 -0.53
CA ARG A 30 5.89 18.78 -1.17
C ARG A 30 6.00 19.05 -2.68
N ARG A 31 7.16 19.50 -3.17
CA ARG A 31 7.40 19.80 -4.59
C ARG A 31 7.56 18.56 -5.46
N PHE A 32 7.89 17.42 -4.87
CA PHE A 32 8.20 16.16 -5.56
C PHE A 32 7.40 14.97 -5.03
N HIS A 33 6.64 15.19 -3.96
CA HIS A 33 5.91 14.17 -3.23
C HIS A 33 5.10 13.26 -4.15
N HIS A 34 4.17 13.84 -4.92
CA HIS A 34 3.30 13.07 -5.81
C HIS A 34 4.13 12.28 -6.84
N GLU A 35 5.10 12.91 -7.50
CA GLU A 35 5.87 12.24 -8.55
C GLU A 35 6.72 11.10 -7.99
N VAL A 36 7.26 11.26 -6.78
CA VAL A 36 8.09 10.22 -6.16
C VAL A 36 7.24 9.04 -5.69
N ILE A 37 6.09 9.28 -5.06
CA ILE A 37 5.16 8.20 -4.71
C ILE A 37 4.71 7.48 -5.99
N TYR A 38 4.28 8.25 -6.99
CA TYR A 38 3.61 7.70 -8.17
C TYR A 38 4.57 6.98 -9.13
N PHE A 39 5.69 7.60 -9.48
CA PHE A 39 6.58 7.11 -10.54
C PHE A 39 7.82 6.39 -10.02
N ALA A 40 8.15 6.49 -8.73
CA ALA A 40 9.32 5.83 -8.16
C ALA A 40 8.97 4.77 -7.11
N LEU A 41 8.51 5.17 -5.92
CA LEU A 41 8.39 4.25 -4.78
C LEU A 41 7.31 3.17 -4.97
N SER A 42 6.12 3.55 -5.45
CA SER A 42 5.05 2.56 -5.69
C SER A 42 5.40 1.50 -6.75
N PRO A 43 5.91 1.86 -7.95
CA PRO A 43 6.21 0.89 -9.00
C PRO A 43 7.47 0.03 -8.74
N MET A 44 8.26 0.29 -7.69
CA MET A 44 9.45 -0.50 -7.36
C MET A 44 9.15 -2.01 -7.31
N ARG A 45 9.83 -2.78 -8.16
CA ARG A 45 9.66 -4.25 -8.23
C ARG A 45 10.05 -4.95 -6.94
N THR A 46 11.12 -4.49 -6.32
CA THR A 46 11.64 -4.93 -5.02
C THR A 46 11.70 -3.73 -4.10
N LYS A 47 11.22 -3.87 -2.86
CA LYS A 47 11.18 -2.78 -1.88
C LYS A 47 12.02 -3.13 -0.67
N SER A 48 12.70 -2.15 -0.10
CA SER A 48 13.24 -2.26 1.24
C SER A 48 12.15 -2.07 2.30
N VAL A 49 12.43 -2.47 3.54
CA VAL A 49 11.57 -2.20 4.69
C VAL A 49 11.33 -0.68 4.85
N ALA A 50 12.33 0.14 4.52
CA ALA A 50 12.21 1.60 4.59
C ALA A 50 11.22 2.16 3.55
N VAL A 51 11.26 1.65 2.32
CA VAL A 51 10.29 2.00 1.27
C VAL A 51 8.88 1.56 1.67
N CYS A 52 8.71 0.32 2.15
CA CYS A 52 7.42 -0.15 2.65
C CYS A 52 6.88 0.72 3.78
N ARG A 53 7.74 1.13 4.73
CA ARG A 53 7.35 2.07 5.80
C ARG A 53 6.86 3.39 5.25
N ARG A 54 7.59 3.97 4.28
CA ARG A 54 7.17 5.24 3.66
C ARG A 54 5.85 5.11 2.91
N LEU A 55 5.62 4.02 2.19
CA LEU A 55 4.33 3.77 1.52
C LEU A 55 3.19 3.53 2.51
N VAL A 56 3.47 2.96 3.69
CA VAL A 56 2.47 2.85 4.76
C VAL A 56 2.13 4.21 5.37
N GLU A 57 3.11 5.09 5.58
CA GLU A 57 2.87 6.48 6.01
C GLU A 57 1.96 7.23 5.01
N GLU A 58 2.09 6.90 3.72
CA GLU A 58 1.33 7.51 2.63
C GLU A 58 -0.14 7.06 2.56
N LEU A 59 -0.51 5.96 3.22
CA LEU A 59 -1.90 5.51 3.26
C LEU A 59 -2.81 6.52 3.99
N ASP A 60 -2.24 7.30 4.92
CA ASP A 60 -2.96 8.35 5.64
C ASP A 60 -3.05 9.67 4.82
N ASP A 61 -2.56 9.73 3.58
CA ASP A 61 -2.60 10.95 2.77
C ASP A 61 -4.04 11.26 2.27
N PRO A 62 -4.54 12.49 2.43
CA PRO A 62 -5.89 12.86 2.01
C PRO A 62 -6.08 12.87 0.49
N ASP A 63 -5.01 12.94 -0.30
CA ASP A 63 -5.08 12.77 -1.75
C ASP A 63 -5.18 11.28 -2.10
N TRP A 64 -6.39 10.85 -2.44
CA TRP A 64 -6.68 9.47 -2.86
C TRP A 64 -5.80 8.97 -4.01
N ASN A 65 -5.26 9.87 -4.83
CA ASN A 65 -4.35 9.49 -5.91
C ASN A 65 -3.00 9.02 -5.37
N SER A 66 -2.48 9.68 -4.34
CA SER A 66 -1.21 9.34 -3.70
C SER A 66 -1.36 8.16 -2.75
N SER A 67 -2.39 8.17 -1.86
CA SER A 67 -2.67 7.05 -0.95
C SER A 67 -3.09 5.77 -1.69
N GLY A 68 -3.98 5.88 -2.69
CA GLY A 68 -4.37 4.76 -3.55
C GLY A 68 -3.21 4.18 -4.35
N ARG A 69 -2.28 5.03 -4.79
CA ARG A 69 -1.06 4.59 -5.48
C ARG A 69 -0.05 3.93 -4.54
N ALA A 70 0.05 4.39 -3.29
CA ALA A 70 0.85 3.74 -2.27
C ALA A 70 0.30 2.34 -1.93
N ALA A 71 -1.02 2.23 -1.72
CA ALA A 71 -1.71 0.97 -1.51
C ALA A 71 -1.48 0.00 -2.69
N TRP A 72 -1.59 0.47 -3.93
CA TRP A 72 -1.27 -0.32 -5.11
C TRP A 72 0.18 -0.81 -5.11
N GLY A 73 1.14 0.06 -4.76
CA GLY A 73 2.55 -0.29 -4.67
C GLY A 73 2.83 -1.37 -3.63
N LEU A 74 2.05 -1.45 -2.56
CA LEU A 74 2.16 -2.47 -1.52
C LEU A 74 1.60 -3.85 -1.94
N THR A 75 1.02 -3.99 -3.14
CA THR A 75 0.54 -5.29 -3.65
C THR A 75 1.66 -6.23 -4.14
N PHE A 76 2.87 -5.71 -4.32
CA PHE A 76 4.04 -6.47 -4.79
C PHE A 76 5.35 -5.90 -4.25
N GLY A 77 6.40 -6.72 -4.30
CA GLY A 77 7.76 -6.31 -3.91
C GLY A 77 7.97 -6.10 -2.41
N VAL A 78 6.96 -6.38 -1.57
CA VAL A 78 7.06 -6.30 -0.10
C VAL A 78 7.86 -7.50 0.41
N PRO A 79 9.01 -7.28 1.09
CA PRO A 79 9.82 -8.34 1.64
C PRO A 79 9.18 -8.93 2.90
N GLU A 80 9.57 -10.15 3.29
CA GLU A 80 8.95 -10.89 4.41
C GLU A 80 9.00 -10.09 5.71
N GLU A 81 10.14 -9.44 5.98
CA GLU A 81 10.39 -8.66 7.20
C GLU A 81 9.49 -7.42 7.30
N ALA A 82 8.95 -6.94 6.18
CA ALA A 82 8.04 -5.79 6.13
C ALA A 82 6.55 -6.19 6.20
N LYS A 83 6.18 -7.46 5.97
CA LYS A 83 4.76 -7.86 5.86
C LYS A 83 3.95 -7.50 7.09
N GLY A 84 4.47 -7.74 8.29
CA GLY A 84 3.77 -7.40 9.54
C GLY A 84 3.57 -5.90 9.74
N LEU A 85 4.51 -5.07 9.27
CA LEU A 85 4.37 -3.61 9.28
C LEU A 85 3.30 -3.16 8.28
N VAL A 86 3.31 -3.74 7.08
CA VAL A 86 2.36 -3.41 6.01
C VAL A 86 0.95 -3.84 6.38
N GLU A 87 0.77 -5.05 6.92
CA GLU A 87 -0.53 -5.53 7.43
C GLU A 87 -1.11 -4.57 8.46
N LYS A 88 -0.32 -4.18 9.47
CA LYS A 88 -0.76 -3.24 10.51
C LYS A 88 -1.19 -1.89 9.92
N GLY A 89 -0.40 -1.36 8.99
CA GLY A 89 -0.69 -0.09 8.31
C GLY A 89 -2.00 -0.14 7.52
N LEU A 90 -2.18 -1.20 6.72
CA LEU A 90 -3.38 -1.40 5.91
C LEU A 90 -4.63 -1.54 6.77
N LEU A 91 -4.58 -2.31 7.87
CA LEU A 91 -5.74 -2.47 8.76
C LEU A 91 -6.16 -1.15 9.41
N LYS A 92 -5.20 -0.26 9.70
CA LYS A 92 -5.50 1.10 10.18
C LYS A 92 -6.18 1.91 9.09
N ALA A 93 -5.60 1.99 7.89
CA ALA A 93 -6.10 2.80 6.80
C ALA A 93 -7.50 2.33 6.31
N LEU A 94 -7.68 1.02 6.16
CA LEU A 94 -8.95 0.39 5.79
C LEU A 94 -10.10 0.68 6.77
N ALA A 95 -9.83 1.05 8.02
CA ALA A 95 -10.88 1.40 8.96
C ALA A 95 -11.50 2.78 8.66
N GLU A 96 -10.73 3.66 8.01
CA GLU A 96 -11.11 5.06 7.75
C GLU A 96 -11.37 5.35 6.26
N GLU A 97 -10.90 4.49 5.35
CA GLU A 97 -10.98 4.71 3.91
C GLU A 97 -12.40 4.58 3.34
N THR A 98 -12.85 5.65 2.68
CA THR A 98 -14.17 5.80 2.06
C THR A 98 -14.11 5.87 0.53
N HIS A 99 -12.96 6.22 -0.04
CA HIS A 99 -12.73 6.33 -1.46
C HIS A 99 -12.65 4.93 -2.11
N PRO A 100 -13.56 4.58 -3.04
CA PRO A 100 -13.68 3.19 -3.50
C PRO A 100 -12.43 2.62 -4.17
N TYR A 101 -11.68 3.46 -4.89
CA TYR A 101 -10.45 3.04 -5.55
C TYR A 101 -9.36 2.68 -4.54
N THR A 102 -9.12 3.54 -3.55
CA THR A 102 -8.07 3.34 -2.54
C THR A 102 -8.38 2.12 -1.71
N ARG A 103 -9.62 2.03 -1.19
CA ARG A 103 -10.12 0.86 -0.44
C ARG A 103 -9.91 -0.45 -1.21
N GLN A 104 -10.16 -0.45 -2.52
CA GLN A 104 -9.91 -1.63 -3.37
C GLN A 104 -8.42 -2.01 -3.40
N GLN A 105 -7.51 -1.04 -3.56
CA GLN A 105 -6.07 -1.33 -3.58
C GLN A 105 -5.57 -1.80 -2.21
N GLU A 106 -6.10 -1.24 -1.13
CA GLU A 106 -5.76 -1.67 0.23
C GLU A 106 -6.16 -3.12 0.48
N PHE A 107 -7.38 -3.54 0.10
CA PHE A 107 -7.76 -4.96 0.19
C PHE A 107 -6.85 -5.86 -0.67
N ARG A 108 -6.46 -5.40 -1.86
CA ARG A 108 -5.53 -6.14 -2.72
C ARG A 108 -4.16 -6.29 -2.07
N ALA A 109 -3.66 -5.25 -1.41
CA ALA A 109 -2.40 -5.28 -0.69
C ALA A 109 -2.50 -6.18 0.55
N LEU A 110 -3.59 -6.05 1.31
CA LEU A 110 -3.85 -6.84 2.51
C LEU A 110 -3.85 -8.33 2.18
N ARG A 111 -4.46 -8.75 1.07
CA ARG A 111 -4.46 -10.14 0.60
C ARG A 111 -3.06 -10.77 0.51
N ARG A 112 -2.03 -9.97 0.26
CA ARG A 112 -0.63 -10.42 0.09
C ARG A 112 0.10 -10.58 1.40
N VAL A 113 -0.34 -9.89 2.45
CA VAL A 113 0.34 -9.80 3.75
C VAL A 113 -0.51 -10.26 4.94
N ALA A 114 -1.79 -10.54 4.72
CA ALA A 114 -2.74 -10.90 5.76
C ALA A 114 -2.29 -12.13 6.53
N THR A 115 -2.38 -12.02 7.85
CA THR A 115 -2.20 -13.09 8.83
C THR A 115 -3.48 -13.20 9.67
N GLU A 116 -3.44 -14.03 10.70
CA GLU A 116 -4.55 -14.16 11.66
C GLU A 116 -4.96 -12.84 12.33
N LYS A 117 -4.06 -11.86 12.40
CA LYS A 117 -4.35 -10.53 12.93
C LYS A 117 -5.41 -9.79 12.11
N SER A 118 -5.52 -10.08 10.81
CA SER A 118 -6.52 -9.48 9.92
C SER A 118 -7.91 -10.10 10.06
N ARG A 119 -8.06 -11.26 10.71
CA ARG A 119 -9.29 -12.07 10.66
C ARG A 119 -10.52 -11.34 11.20
N GLU A 120 -10.39 -10.69 12.35
CA GLU A 120 -11.50 -10.00 13.01
C GLU A 120 -12.03 -8.87 12.13
N TYR A 121 -11.14 -8.03 11.59
CA TYR A 121 -11.50 -6.97 10.65
C TYR A 121 -12.17 -7.52 9.38
N LEU A 122 -11.65 -8.60 8.80
CA LEU A 122 -12.25 -9.19 7.60
C LEU A 122 -13.68 -9.68 7.85
N LYS A 123 -13.93 -10.29 9.02
CA LYS A 123 -15.28 -10.70 9.42
C LYS A 123 -16.21 -9.50 9.61
N SER A 124 -15.75 -8.45 10.29
CA SER A 124 -16.57 -7.25 10.50
C SER A 124 -16.97 -6.59 9.18
N VAL A 125 -16.09 -6.60 8.17
CA VAL A 125 -16.41 -6.09 6.82
C VAL A 125 -17.47 -6.98 6.13
N ILE A 126 -17.35 -8.31 6.22
CA ILE A 126 -18.30 -9.26 5.61
C ILE A 126 -19.70 -9.15 6.23
N GLU A 127 -19.75 -8.98 7.55
CA GLU A 127 -20.99 -8.93 8.33
C GLU A 127 -21.63 -7.54 8.36
N SER A 128 -20.93 -6.52 7.89
CA SER A 128 -21.42 -5.14 7.88
C SER A 128 -22.58 -4.94 6.90
N GLU A 129 -23.72 -4.47 7.41
CA GLU A 129 -24.91 -4.14 6.60
C GLU A 129 -24.71 -2.88 5.72
N THR A 130 -23.75 -2.03 6.08
CA THR A 130 -23.48 -0.76 5.38
C THR A 130 -22.32 -0.84 4.40
N GLU A 131 -21.51 -1.91 4.46
CA GLU A 131 -20.38 -2.08 3.56
C GLU A 131 -20.85 -2.41 2.14
N ALA A 132 -20.20 -1.82 1.14
CA ALA A 132 -20.55 -2.10 -0.24
C ALA A 132 -20.20 -3.55 -0.62
N ALA A 133 -21.10 -4.23 -1.34
CA ALA A 133 -20.96 -5.63 -1.73
C ALA A 133 -19.62 -6.00 -2.41
N PRO A 134 -18.97 -5.14 -3.22
CA PRO A 134 -17.63 -5.42 -3.74
C PRO A 134 -16.56 -5.61 -2.64
N PHE A 135 -16.62 -4.84 -1.56
CA PHE A 135 -15.64 -4.91 -0.47
C PHE A 135 -15.91 -6.10 0.46
N GLN A 136 -17.17 -6.43 0.73
CA GLN A 136 -17.54 -7.69 1.38
C GLN A 136 -16.97 -8.91 0.64
N ARG A 137 -17.09 -8.94 -0.69
CA ARG A 137 -16.52 -10.03 -1.53
C ARG A 137 -14.99 -10.06 -1.49
N LEU A 138 -14.33 -8.90 -1.45
CA LEU A 138 -12.88 -8.84 -1.30
C LEU A 138 -12.44 -9.35 0.07
N ALA A 139 -13.09 -8.92 1.15
CA ALA A 139 -12.81 -9.40 2.49
C ALA A 139 -13.00 -10.92 2.63
N LEU A 140 -14.11 -11.45 2.09
CA LEU A 140 -14.36 -12.88 2.03
C LEU A 140 -13.24 -13.63 1.30
N ARG A 141 -12.81 -13.11 0.15
CA ARG A 141 -11.71 -13.71 -0.61
C ARG A 141 -10.40 -13.73 0.18
N VAL A 142 -10.05 -12.65 0.86
CA VAL A 142 -8.85 -12.60 1.72
C VAL A 142 -8.95 -13.64 2.83
N LEU A 143 -10.11 -13.72 3.49
CA LEU A 143 -10.36 -14.66 4.58
C LEU A 143 -10.25 -16.13 4.10
N SER A 144 -10.86 -16.47 2.97
CA SER A 144 -10.76 -17.82 2.39
C SER A 144 -9.33 -18.18 1.99
N GLU A 145 -8.56 -17.23 1.44
CA GLU A 145 -7.14 -17.46 1.12
C GLU A 145 -6.28 -17.62 2.38
N LEU A 146 -6.63 -16.95 3.49
CA LEU A 146 -5.97 -17.12 4.78
C LEU A 146 -6.26 -18.51 5.38
N ASP A 147 -7.51 -18.97 5.32
CA ASP A 147 -7.92 -20.28 5.81
C ASP A 147 -7.26 -21.42 5.02
N ALA A 148 -7.06 -21.26 3.72
CA ALA A 148 -6.40 -22.26 2.87
C ALA A 148 -4.88 -22.39 3.10
N ARG A 149 -4.25 -21.44 3.81
CA ARG A 149 -2.80 -21.47 4.14
C ARG A 149 -2.49 -22.15 5.47
N ARG A 150 -3.51 -22.48 6.26
CA ARG A 150 -3.40 -23.23 7.52
C ARG A 150 -3.34 -24.72 7.27
#